data_AF-A0A2G1WTB6-F1
#
_entry.id   AF-A0A2G1WTB6-F1
#
_cell.length_a   1.000
_cell.length_b   1.000
_cell.length_c   1.000
_cell.angle_alpha   90.00
_cell.angle_beta   90.00
_cell.angle_gamma   90.00
#
_symmetry.space_group_name_H-M   'P 1'
#
loop_
_entity.id
_entity.type
_entity.pdbx_description
1 polymer ?
#
loop_
_entity_poly.entity_id
_entity_poly.type
_entity_poly.pdbx_seq_one_letter_code
_entity_poly.pdbx_strand_id
1 'polypeptide(L)'
;MSKPRVPGGDENALELPCGETIGVGELDLGMREYECDCGETHAVVMDVHPPERFLPDFLVEVLREAIETTSEEMPEFDTPHLLGVVLEEFPEAVVAHDASENADVGYAMVWVTEFDSRRLHEVVVELVVELMEHAVSHADDDEALSAFEREMVEFDVSEFVEQYRAERDLEAEDPYA
;
A
#
# COMPACT_ATOMS: atom_id res chain seq x y z
N MET A 1 -9.74 22.77 38.54
CA MET A 1 -10.34 21.77 37.63
C MET A 1 -9.24 21.28 36.72
N SER A 2 -8.52 20.24 37.15
CA SER A 2 -7.47 19.60 36.38
C SER A 2 -8.18 18.64 35.41
N LYS A 3 -8.09 18.85 34.10
CA LYS A 3 -8.57 17.86 33.12
C LYS A 3 -7.85 16.53 33.43
N PRO A 4 -8.54 15.36 33.43
CA PRO A 4 -7.89 14.08 33.59
C PRO A 4 -6.92 13.90 32.42
N ARG A 5 -5.62 13.94 32.70
CA ARG A 5 -4.61 13.49 31.74
C ARG A 5 -4.56 11.98 31.84
N VAL A 6 -4.99 11.30 30.79
CA VAL A 6 -4.72 9.89 30.57
C VAL A 6 -3.19 9.77 30.41
N PRO A 7 -2.49 8.96 31.22
CA PRO A 7 -1.11 8.57 30.94
C PRO A 7 -1.10 7.70 29.68
N GLY A 8 -0.37 8.12 28.65
CA GLY A 8 -0.35 7.52 27.30
C GLY A 8 -0.33 8.55 26.15
N GLY A 9 -0.04 9.81 26.48
CA GLY A 9 -0.15 10.94 25.55
C GLY A 9 1.11 11.15 24.73
N ASP A 10 1.28 10.32 23.70
CA ASP A 10 1.90 10.60 22.39
C ASP A 10 2.00 9.29 21.59
N GLU A 11 2.23 8.17 22.29
CA GLU A 11 2.47 6.83 21.71
C GLU A 11 1.28 6.21 20.97
N ASN A 12 0.07 6.75 21.16
CA ASN A 12 -1.16 6.31 20.48
C ASN A 12 -1.73 7.35 19.51
N ALA A 13 -0.95 8.38 19.20
CA ALA A 13 -1.33 9.42 18.25
C ALA A 13 -0.56 9.23 16.93
N LEU A 14 -1.26 9.43 15.83
CA LEU A 14 -0.74 9.38 14.48
C LEU A 14 -1.00 10.72 13.80
N GLU A 15 0.06 11.43 13.42
CA GLU A 15 -0.03 12.59 12.55
C GLU A 15 -0.16 12.10 11.10
N LEU A 16 -1.24 12.50 10.44
CA LEU A 16 -1.55 12.16 9.07
C LEU A 16 -0.76 13.05 8.10
N PRO A 17 -0.56 12.62 6.85
CA PRO A 17 0.13 13.44 5.83
C PRO A 17 -0.46 14.85 5.66
N CYS A 18 -1.79 14.99 5.81
CA CYS A 18 -2.49 16.27 5.72
C CYS A 18 -2.29 17.20 6.94
N GLY A 19 -1.60 16.73 7.98
CA GLY A 19 -1.31 17.46 9.23
C GLY A 19 -2.35 17.30 10.35
N GLU A 20 -3.43 16.55 10.12
CA GLU A 20 -4.38 16.18 11.18
C GLU A 20 -3.79 15.09 12.09
N THR A 21 -4.15 15.06 13.37
CA THR A 21 -3.71 14.01 14.30
C THR A 21 -4.90 13.17 14.74
N ILE A 22 -4.80 11.85 14.57
CA ILE A 22 -5.80 10.87 14.98
C ILE A 22 -5.23 9.91 16.02
N GLY A 23 -6.11 9.20 16.73
CA GLY A 23 -5.72 8.05 17.54
C GLY A 23 -5.49 6.82 16.65
N VAL A 24 -4.45 6.04 16.93
CA VAL A 24 -4.19 4.78 16.18
C VAL A 24 -5.34 3.79 16.28
N GLY A 25 -6.07 3.79 17.40
CA GLY A 25 -7.26 2.97 17.59
C GLY A 25 -8.50 3.42 16.81
N GLU A 26 -8.41 4.51 16.04
CA GLU A 26 -9.45 4.92 15.09
C GLU A 26 -9.34 4.16 13.75
N LEU A 27 -8.22 3.48 13.52
CA LEU A 27 -7.99 2.67 12.32
C LEU A 27 -8.37 1.21 12.62
N ASP A 28 -9.57 0.81 12.18
CA ASP A 28 -10.04 -0.56 12.31
C ASP A 28 -9.21 -1.54 11.45
N LEU A 29 -8.98 -2.75 11.95
CA LEU A 29 -8.33 -3.81 11.18
C LEU A 29 -9.10 -4.08 9.87
N GLY A 30 -8.36 -4.06 8.75
CA GLY A 30 -8.95 -4.25 7.43
C GLY A 30 -9.47 -2.96 6.78
N MET A 31 -9.41 -1.81 7.46
CA MET A 31 -9.82 -0.52 6.92
C MET A 31 -8.99 -0.18 5.68
N ARG A 32 -9.68 0.24 4.62
CA ARG A 32 -9.04 0.66 3.35
C ARG A 32 -8.93 2.16 3.21
N GLU A 33 -9.82 2.90 3.86
CA GLU A 33 -9.98 4.34 3.74
C GLU A 33 -10.39 4.95 5.08
N TYR A 34 -9.87 6.13 5.37
CA TYR A 34 -10.22 6.95 6.53
C TYR A 34 -10.77 8.30 6.07
N GLU A 35 -12.00 8.62 6.46
CA GLU A 35 -12.61 9.93 6.21
C GLU A 35 -12.05 10.95 7.22
N CYS A 36 -11.26 11.90 6.74
CA CYS A 36 -10.52 12.81 7.61
C CYS A 36 -11.24 14.15 7.82
N ASP A 37 -11.00 14.78 8.97
CA ASP A 37 -11.50 16.12 9.29
C ASP A 37 -10.95 17.22 8.36
N CYS A 38 -9.86 16.96 7.62
CA CYS A 38 -9.36 17.84 6.56
C CYS A 38 -10.34 17.95 5.36
N GLY A 39 -11.30 17.02 5.26
CA GLY A 39 -12.32 16.96 4.21
C GLY A 39 -11.99 15.99 3.05
N GLU A 40 -10.84 15.33 3.11
CA GLU A 40 -10.41 14.32 2.13
C GLU A 40 -10.49 12.90 2.71
N THR A 41 -10.33 11.90 1.84
CA THR A 41 -10.29 10.48 2.23
C THR A 41 -8.88 9.95 2.03
N HIS A 42 -8.32 9.37 3.09
CA HIS A 42 -6.95 8.85 3.07
C HIS A 42 -6.97 7.35 2.96
N ALA A 43 -6.18 6.79 2.04
CA ALA A 43 -5.99 5.36 1.94
C ALA A 43 -5.24 4.86 3.18
N VAL A 44 -5.69 3.72 3.69
CA VAL A 44 -5.09 3.03 4.83
C VAL A 44 -4.64 1.65 4.36
N VAL A 45 -3.38 1.33 4.64
CA VAL A 45 -2.80 0.00 4.43
C VAL A 45 -2.13 -0.43 5.72
N MET A 46 -2.35 -1.68 6.13
CA MET A 46 -1.75 -2.29 7.31
C MET A 46 -0.95 -3.51 6.86
N ASP A 47 0.01 -3.95 7.67
CA ASP A 47 0.81 -5.16 7.40
C ASP A 47 -0.04 -6.43 7.27
N VAL A 48 -1.25 -6.45 7.84
CA VAL A 48 -2.20 -7.56 7.68
C VAL A 48 -2.86 -7.60 6.29
N HIS A 49 -2.74 -6.56 5.48
CA HIS A 49 -3.27 -6.58 4.12
C HIS A 49 -2.34 -7.36 3.18
N PRO A 50 -2.87 -8.32 2.42
CA PRO A 50 -2.09 -9.04 1.41
C PRO A 50 -1.74 -8.12 0.23
N PRO A 51 -0.59 -8.28 -0.44
CA PRO A 51 -0.19 -7.53 -1.63
C PRO A 51 -1.15 -7.79 -2.79
N GLU A 52 -1.84 -8.93 -2.74
CA GLU A 52 -2.96 -9.29 -3.60
C GLU A 52 -4.09 -8.26 -3.55
N ARG A 53 -4.13 -7.36 -2.55
CA ARG A 53 -5.02 -6.20 -2.54
C ARG A 53 -4.80 -5.28 -3.76
N PHE A 54 -3.57 -5.20 -4.26
CA PHE A 54 -3.17 -4.30 -5.33
C PHE A 54 -2.81 -5.03 -6.63
N LEU A 55 -2.26 -6.24 -6.53
CA LEU A 55 -1.70 -6.95 -7.67
C LEU A 55 -2.32 -8.34 -7.80
N PRO A 56 -2.48 -8.88 -9.02
CA PRO A 56 -2.90 -10.27 -9.18
C PRO A 56 -1.89 -11.25 -8.57
N ASP A 57 -2.36 -12.40 -8.08
CA ASP A 57 -1.55 -13.41 -7.40
C ASP A 57 -0.30 -13.81 -8.21
N PHE A 58 -0.46 -14.02 -9.53
CA PHE A 58 0.67 -14.40 -10.40
C PHE A 58 1.77 -13.32 -10.42
N LEU A 59 1.41 -12.04 -10.34
CA LEU A 59 2.38 -10.94 -10.36
C LEU A 59 3.08 -10.85 -9.01
N VAL A 60 2.36 -11.08 -7.90
CA VAL A 60 2.96 -11.19 -6.56
C VAL A 60 3.99 -12.33 -6.54
N GLU A 61 3.67 -13.49 -7.10
CA GLU A 61 4.61 -14.62 -7.22
C GLU A 61 5.87 -14.24 -8.02
N VAL A 62 5.70 -13.59 -9.18
CA VAL A 62 6.83 -13.12 -9.99
C VAL A 62 7.71 -12.14 -9.21
N LEU A 63 7.12 -11.19 -8.48
CA LEU A 63 7.87 -10.21 -7.68
C LEU A 63 8.63 -10.88 -6.52
N ARG A 64 8.03 -11.88 -5.87
CA ARG A 64 8.71 -12.69 -4.82
C ARG A 64 9.90 -13.47 -5.37
N GLU A 65 9.82 -13.95 -6.61
CA GLU A 65 10.93 -14.64 -7.26
C GLU A 65 12.03 -13.69 -7.73
N ALA A 66 11.66 -12.49 -8.20
CA ALA A 66 12.58 -11.54 -8.81
C ALA A 66 13.29 -10.62 -7.81
N ILE A 67 12.64 -10.28 -6.69
CA ILE A 67 13.13 -9.29 -5.72
C ILE A 67 13.73 -10.01 -4.51
N GLU A 68 15.05 -9.89 -4.38
CA GLU A 68 15.75 -10.31 -3.16
C GLU A 68 15.56 -9.26 -2.05
N THR A 69 14.92 -9.64 -0.94
CA THR A 69 14.81 -8.78 0.24
C THR A 69 16.04 -8.90 1.14
N THR A 70 16.30 -7.88 1.96
CA THR A 70 17.47 -7.84 2.85
C THR A 70 17.13 -8.07 4.32
N SER A 71 15.84 -8.23 4.65
CA SER A 71 15.35 -8.40 6.02
C SER A 71 15.22 -9.88 6.38
N GLU A 72 15.84 -10.31 7.48
CA GLU A 72 15.65 -11.66 8.02
C GLU A 72 14.22 -11.88 8.56
N GLU A 73 13.56 -10.80 9.00
CA GLU A 73 12.19 -10.83 9.52
C GLU A 73 11.14 -10.80 8.41
N MET A 74 11.50 -10.29 7.23
CA MET A 74 10.67 -10.24 6.03
C MET A 74 11.45 -10.79 4.82
N PRO A 75 11.65 -12.12 4.75
CA PRO A 75 12.53 -12.74 3.76
C PRO A 75 11.95 -12.79 2.34
N GLU A 76 10.67 -12.45 2.17
CA GLU A 76 9.97 -12.47 0.89
C GLU A 76 9.33 -11.11 0.62
N PHE A 77 9.18 -10.79 -0.66
CA PHE A 77 8.45 -9.60 -1.09
C PHE A 77 6.98 -9.67 -0.61
N ASP A 78 6.51 -8.55 -0.05
CA ASP A 78 5.19 -8.47 0.58
C ASP A 78 4.72 -7.00 0.70
N THR A 79 3.52 -6.76 1.23
CA THR A 79 2.92 -5.41 1.37
C THR A 79 3.86 -4.35 1.95
N PRO A 80 4.66 -4.59 3.02
CA PRO A 80 5.62 -3.61 3.51
C PRO A 80 6.64 -3.15 2.46
N HIS A 81 7.04 -4.05 1.54
CA HIS A 81 7.95 -3.72 0.45
C HIS A 81 7.27 -2.85 -0.62
N LEU A 82 6.02 -3.18 -1.00
CA LEU A 82 5.24 -2.34 -1.91
C LEU A 82 5.09 -0.92 -1.36
N LEU A 83 4.71 -0.79 -0.08
CA LEU A 83 4.50 0.50 0.55
C LEU A 83 5.82 1.23 0.84
N GLY A 84 6.93 0.49 0.96
CA GLY A 84 8.29 1.05 0.93
C GLY A 84 8.57 1.79 -0.38
N VAL A 85 8.26 1.19 -1.53
CA VAL A 85 8.43 1.84 -2.84
C VAL A 85 7.54 3.08 -2.97
N VAL A 86 6.28 3.01 -2.52
CA VAL A 86 5.38 4.18 -2.51
C VAL A 86 5.91 5.30 -1.62
N LEU A 87 6.41 4.97 -0.42
CA LEU A 87 6.98 5.94 0.51
C LEU A 87 8.26 6.58 -0.04
N GLU A 88 9.09 5.81 -0.76
CA GLU A 88 10.29 6.31 -1.42
C GLU A 88 9.98 7.34 -2.52
N GLU A 89 8.94 7.10 -3.31
CA GLU A 89 8.49 8.04 -4.36
C GLU A 89 7.74 9.25 -3.78
N PHE A 90 6.90 9.04 -2.77
CA PHE A 90 6.01 10.05 -2.19
C PHE A 90 6.25 10.28 -0.69
N PRO A 91 7.45 10.72 -0.26
CA PRO A 91 7.83 10.78 1.15
C PRO A 91 7.05 11.81 1.98
N GLU A 92 6.46 12.83 1.32
CA GLU A 92 5.63 13.85 1.98
C GLU A 92 4.15 13.47 2.01
N ALA A 93 3.70 12.55 1.16
CA ALA A 93 2.29 12.19 1.02
C ALA A 93 1.93 10.85 1.68
N VAL A 94 2.90 10.18 2.32
CA VAL A 94 2.71 8.90 3.00
C VAL A 94 3.35 8.96 4.38
N VAL A 95 2.58 8.60 5.40
CA VAL A 95 3.08 8.38 6.76
C VAL A 95 3.07 6.89 7.04
N ALA A 96 4.23 6.34 7.42
CA ALA A 96 4.36 5.01 7.97
C ALA A 96 4.47 5.09 9.49
N HIS A 97 3.70 4.27 10.19
CA HIS A 97 3.68 4.23 11.65
C HIS A 97 3.86 2.80 12.17
N ASP A 98 4.79 2.66 13.10
CA ASP A 98 5.08 1.42 13.82
C ASP A 98 4.19 1.35 15.07
N ALA A 99 3.26 0.40 15.07
CA ALA A 99 2.36 0.08 16.17
C ALA A 99 2.70 -1.26 16.82
N SER A 100 3.88 -1.84 16.57
CA SER A 100 4.28 -3.16 17.06
C SER A 100 4.32 -3.25 18.60
N GLU A 101 4.54 -2.12 19.29
CA GLU A 101 4.49 -2.04 20.76
C GLU A 101 3.06 -1.84 21.31
N ASN A 102 2.07 -1.61 20.43
CA ASN A 102 0.68 -1.37 20.79
C ASN A 102 -0.20 -2.61 20.54
N ALA A 103 -0.39 -3.41 21.58
CA ALA A 103 -1.19 -4.63 21.51
C ALA A 103 -2.71 -4.40 21.31
N ASP A 104 -3.22 -3.17 21.42
CA ASP A 104 -4.65 -2.89 21.35
C ASP A 104 -5.19 -2.74 19.91
N VAL A 105 -4.32 -2.52 18.90
CA VAL A 105 -4.74 -2.25 17.51
C VAL A 105 -4.68 -3.47 16.58
N GLY A 106 -3.85 -4.47 16.91
CA GLY A 106 -3.80 -5.76 16.20
C GLY A 106 -3.08 -5.78 14.84
N TYR A 107 -2.45 -4.68 14.45
CA TYR A 107 -1.51 -4.58 13.32
C TYR A 107 -0.15 -4.10 13.84
N ALA A 108 0.95 -4.45 13.16
CA ALA A 108 2.29 -4.00 13.56
C ALA A 108 2.70 -2.72 12.82
N MET A 109 2.27 -2.54 11.58
CA MET A 109 2.59 -1.37 10.76
C MET A 109 1.34 -0.84 10.07
N VAL A 110 1.23 0.48 9.95
CA VAL A 110 0.21 1.14 9.15
C VAL A 110 0.81 2.24 8.28
N TRP A 111 0.34 2.33 7.05
CA TRP A 111 0.62 3.39 6.10
C TRP A 111 -0.67 4.15 5.82
N VAL A 112 -0.62 5.47 5.97
CA VAL A 112 -1.73 6.36 5.63
C VAL A 112 -1.25 7.36 4.60
N THR A 113 -2.02 7.55 3.52
CA THR A 113 -1.62 8.38 2.38
C THR A 113 -2.53 9.59 2.20
N GLU A 114 -2.04 10.68 1.61
CA GLU A 114 -2.91 11.80 1.18
C GLU A 114 -3.97 11.34 0.18
N PHE A 115 -3.62 10.40 -0.69
CA PHE A 115 -4.50 9.84 -1.71
C PHE A 115 -5.63 9.00 -1.13
N ASP A 116 -6.74 8.89 -1.85
CA ASP A 116 -7.76 7.86 -1.60
C ASP A 116 -7.27 6.46 -2.01
N SER A 117 -8.03 5.41 -1.65
CA SER A 117 -7.58 4.03 -1.90
C SER A 117 -7.56 3.65 -3.37
N ARG A 118 -8.31 4.33 -4.25
CA ARG A 118 -8.27 4.08 -5.69
C ARG A 118 -7.00 4.66 -6.26
N ARG A 119 -6.68 5.92 -5.94
CA ARG A 119 -5.47 6.58 -6.43
C ARG A 119 -4.22 5.90 -5.89
N LEU A 120 -4.21 5.45 -4.63
CA LEU A 120 -3.11 4.64 -4.10
C LEU A 120 -2.91 3.36 -4.92
N HIS A 121 -3.99 2.68 -5.33
CA HIS A 121 -3.89 1.47 -6.13
C HIS A 121 -3.29 1.75 -7.51
N GLU A 122 -3.71 2.83 -8.17
CA GLU A 122 -3.08 3.27 -9.43
C GLU A 122 -1.57 3.53 -9.24
N VAL A 123 -1.20 4.26 -8.19
CA VAL A 123 0.22 4.54 -7.85
C VAL A 123 1.02 3.25 -7.64
N VAL A 124 0.47 2.27 -6.90
CA VAL A 124 1.15 0.98 -6.69
C VAL A 124 1.39 0.26 -8.03
N VAL A 125 0.39 0.25 -8.91
CA VAL A 125 0.50 -0.40 -10.23
C VAL A 125 1.50 0.34 -11.12
N GLU A 126 1.45 1.67 -11.15
CA GLU A 126 2.42 2.54 -11.86
C GLU A 126 3.86 2.22 -11.42
N LEU A 127 4.12 2.19 -10.11
CA LEU A 127 5.47 1.95 -9.58
C LEU A 127 5.97 0.52 -9.83
N VAL A 128 5.09 -0.48 -9.78
CA VAL A 128 5.46 -1.88 -10.09
C VAL A 128 5.84 -2.02 -11.56
N VAL A 129 5.08 -1.38 -12.45
CA VAL A 129 5.38 -1.32 -13.88
C VAL A 129 6.74 -0.66 -14.12
N GLU A 130 7.00 0.48 -13.48
CA GLU A 130 8.28 1.19 -13.61
C GLU A 130 9.46 0.34 -13.09
N LEU A 131 9.25 -0.40 -11.99
CA LEU A 131 10.24 -1.34 -11.48
C LEU A 131 10.57 -2.44 -12.50
N MET A 132 9.54 -2.99 -13.15
CA MET A 132 9.72 -4.00 -14.20
C MET A 132 10.44 -3.42 -15.42
N GLU A 133 10.13 -2.18 -15.82
CA GLU A 133 10.82 -1.49 -16.92
C GLU A 133 12.31 -1.35 -16.63
N HIS A 134 12.65 -0.88 -15.43
CA HIS A 134 14.04 -0.77 -15.00
C HIS A 134 14.74 -2.13 -15.01
N ALA A 135 14.10 -3.19 -14.52
CA ALA A 135 14.66 -4.54 -14.52
C ALA A 135 14.94 -5.05 -15.94
N VAL A 136 14.00 -4.88 -16.88
CA VAL A 136 14.16 -5.29 -18.28
C VAL A 136 15.25 -4.47 -18.97
N SER A 137 15.34 -3.17 -18.69
CA SER A 137 16.39 -2.30 -19.27
C SER A 137 17.81 -2.72 -18.88
N HIS A 138 17.97 -3.38 -17.73
CA HIS A 138 19.25 -3.91 -17.26
C HIS A 138 19.60 -5.30 -17.81
N ALA A 139 18.67 -5.99 -18.48
CA ALA A 139 18.84 -7.38 -18.88
C ALA A 139 19.72 -7.60 -20.14
N ASP A 140 20.36 -6.56 -20.69
CA ASP A 140 21.11 -6.60 -21.97
C ASP A 140 20.32 -7.26 -23.13
N ASP A 141 18.98 -7.18 -23.08
CA ASP A 141 18.05 -7.76 -24.06
C ASP A 141 17.18 -6.65 -24.69
N ASP A 142 17.71 -6.03 -25.75
CA ASP A 142 17.03 -4.96 -26.50
C ASP A 142 15.67 -5.41 -27.10
N GLU A 143 15.49 -6.70 -27.37
CA GLU A 143 14.24 -7.26 -27.90
C GLU A 143 13.16 -7.33 -26.81
N ALA A 144 13.54 -7.79 -25.61
CA ALA A 144 12.66 -7.80 -24.45
C ALA A 144 12.24 -6.38 -24.04
N LEU A 145 13.17 -5.42 -24.03
CA LEU A 145 12.86 -4.02 -23.72
C LEU A 145 11.88 -3.42 -24.74
N SER A 146 12.15 -3.59 -26.04
CA SER A 146 11.27 -3.07 -27.10
C SER A 146 9.89 -3.75 -27.11
N ALA A 147 9.77 -4.98 -26.61
CA ALA A 147 8.48 -5.65 -26.45
C ALA A 147 7.71 -5.08 -25.26
N PHE A 148 8.37 -4.93 -24.11
CA PHE A 148 7.80 -4.35 -22.90
C PHE A 148 7.28 -2.92 -23.15
N GLU A 149 8.10 -2.05 -23.75
CA GLU A 149 7.70 -0.67 -24.08
C GLU A 149 6.43 -0.60 -24.95
N ARG A 150 6.25 -1.56 -25.88
CA ARG A 150 5.06 -1.61 -26.73
C ARG A 150 3.81 -2.01 -25.96
N GLU A 151 3.92 -3.02 -25.10
CA GLU A 151 2.81 -3.43 -24.22
C GLU A 151 2.43 -2.28 -23.27
N MET A 152 3.42 -1.54 -22.77
CA MET A 152 3.20 -0.41 -21.87
C MET A 152 2.49 0.78 -22.51
N VAL A 153 2.69 1.03 -23.81
CA VAL A 153 1.93 2.08 -24.53
C VAL A 153 0.43 1.79 -24.57
N GLU A 154 0.05 0.51 -24.53
CA GLU A 154 -1.35 0.08 -24.58
C GLU A 154 -1.96 -0.16 -23.19
N PHE A 155 -1.14 -0.17 -22.13
CA PHE A 155 -1.60 -0.46 -20.78
C PHE A 155 -2.22 0.78 -20.10
N ASP A 156 -3.52 0.71 -19.84
CA ASP A 156 -4.25 1.73 -19.08
C ASP A 156 -4.36 1.30 -17.61
N VAL A 157 -3.61 1.98 -16.74
CA VAL A 157 -3.59 1.71 -15.29
C VAL A 157 -4.97 1.93 -14.67
N SER A 158 -5.66 2.99 -15.04
CA SER A 158 -6.97 3.32 -14.45
C SER A 158 -8.01 2.29 -14.85
N GLU A 159 -7.99 1.81 -16.10
CA GLU A 159 -8.85 0.71 -16.55
C GLU A 159 -8.51 -0.60 -15.83
N PHE A 160 -7.23 -0.94 -15.70
CA PHE A 160 -6.79 -2.10 -14.95
C PHE A 160 -7.28 -2.07 -13.49
N VAL A 161 -7.06 -0.97 -12.78
CA VAL A 161 -7.48 -0.80 -11.38
C VAL A 161 -9.00 -0.89 -11.25
N GLU A 162 -9.74 -0.28 -12.17
CA GLU A 162 -11.21 -0.34 -12.15
C GLU A 162 -11.72 -1.78 -12.30
N GLN A 163 -11.19 -2.53 -13.27
CA GLN A 163 -11.56 -3.92 -13.49
C GLN A 163 -11.17 -4.80 -12.30
N TYR A 164 -9.93 -4.68 -11.82
CA TYR A 164 -9.41 -5.48 -10.72
C TYR A 164 -10.23 -5.29 -9.43
N ARG A 165 -10.56 -4.03 -9.10
CA ARG A 165 -11.38 -3.73 -7.92
C ARG A 165 -12.80 -4.24 -8.07
N ALA A 166 -13.39 -4.10 -9.27
CA ALA A 166 -14.73 -4.62 -9.53
C ALA A 166 -14.79 -6.15 -9.38
N GLU A 167 -13.81 -6.88 -9.90
CA GLU A 167 -13.73 -8.34 -9.73
C GLU A 167 -13.60 -8.73 -8.25
N ARG A 168 -12.71 -8.06 -7.50
CA ARG A 168 -12.49 -8.34 -6.07
C ARG A 168 -13.66 -7.96 -5.18
N ASP A 169 -14.39 -6.88 -5.48
CA ASP A 169 -15.60 -6.51 -4.74
C ASP A 169 -16.70 -7.58 -4.96
N LEU A 170 -16.83 -8.11 -6.18
CA LEU A 170 -17.76 -9.21 -6.48
C LEU A 170 -17.37 -10.52 -5.76
N GLU A 171 -16.08 -10.83 -5.68
CA GLU A 171 -15.58 -11.98 -4.91
C GLU A 171 -15.81 -11.83 -3.39
N ALA A 172 -15.72 -10.60 -2.87
CA ALA A 172 -16.05 -10.32 -1.46
C ALA A 172 -17.56 -10.44 -1.16
N GLU A 173 -18.41 -10.19 -2.16
CA GLU A 173 -19.87 -10.33 -2.07
C GLU A 173 -20.36 -11.78 -2.24
N ASP A 174 -19.54 -12.72 -2.73
CA ASP A 174 -19.90 -14.14 -2.87
C ASP A 174 -19.25 -15.04 -1.79
N PRO A 175 -19.87 -15.17 -0.61
CA PRO A 175 -19.36 -16.04 0.46
C PRO A 175 -19.53 -17.54 0.16
N TYR A 176 -19.96 -17.96 -1.03
CA TYR A 176 -20.29 -19.35 -1.36
C TYR A 176 -19.88 -19.84 -2.78
N ALA A 177 -19.02 -19.13 -3.50
CA ALA A 177 -18.45 -19.61 -4.77
C ALA A 177 -17.40 -20.72 -4.61
#